data_AF-A0A662G324-F1
#
_entry.id   AF-A0A662G324-F1
#
_cell.length_a   1.000
_cell.length_b   1.000
_cell.length_c   1.000
_cell.angle_alpha   90.00
_cell.angle_beta   90.00
_cell.angle_gamma   90.00
#
_symmetry.space_group_name_H-M   'P 1'
#
loop_
_entity.id
_entity.type
_entity.pdbx_description
1 polymer ?
#
loop_
_entity_poly.entity_id
_entity_poly.type
_entity_poly.pdbx_seq_one_letter_code
_entity_poly.pdbx_strand_id
1 'polypeptide(L)' 'MRITTISVKSSTKRVMEKAKKVYEMRVKKRVSWDEFLLSLLSSHKTVIKDIDILELNESEAELLKNLLRRGRESWRERV' A
#
# COMPACT_ATOMS: atom_id res chain seq x y z
N MET A 1 1.57 -14.91 10.24
CA MET A 1 2.14 -13.60 9.82
C MET A 1 2.12 -13.57 8.29
N ARG A 2 1.30 -12.72 7.65
CA ARG A 2 1.23 -12.64 6.18
C ARG A 2 2.33 -11.69 5.69
N ILE A 3 3.36 -12.22 5.04
CA ILE A 3 4.42 -11.41 4.44
C ILE A 3 3.84 -10.78 3.17
N THR A 4 3.88 -9.45 3.08
CA THR A 4 3.46 -8.72 1.88
C THR A 4 4.69 -8.08 1.25
N THR A 5 5.01 -8.49 0.03
CA THR A 5 6.14 -7.93 -0.71
C THR A 5 5.63 -6.94 -1.74
N ILE A 6 6.21 -5.74 -1.77
CA ILE A 6 5.93 -4.73 -2.80
C ILE A 6 7.16 -4.56 -3.71
N SER A 7 6.91 -4.50 -5.01
CA SER A 7 7.95 -4.11 -5.98
C SER A 7 7.80 -2.62 -6.28
N VAL A 8 8.90 -1.88 -6.11
CA VAL A 8 8.94 -0.43 -6.36
C VAL A 8 10.06 -0.08 -7.33
N LYS A 9 9.88 1.00 -8.10
CA LYS A 9 10.93 1.51 -8.98
C LYS A 9 12.17 1.91 -8.17
N SER A 10 13.34 1.80 -8.79
CA SER A 10 14.63 2.15 -8.16
C SER A 10 14.67 3.61 -7.68
N SER A 11 14.06 4.53 -8.42
CA SER A 11 13.90 5.93 -8.05
C SER A 11 13.09 6.09 -6.76
N THR A 12 11.96 5.39 -6.65
CA THR A 12 11.10 5.37 -5.46
C THR A 12 11.85 4.80 -4.25
N LYS A 13 12.58 3.69 -4.43
CA LYS A 13 13.39 3.08 -3.36
C LYS A 13 14.40 4.07 -2.78
N ARG A 14 15.10 4.83 -3.61
CA ARG A 14 16.07 5.86 -3.16
C ARG A 14 15.41 6.94 -2.31
N VAL A 15 14.20 7.38 -2.68
CA VAL A 15 13.44 8.37 -1.89
C VAL A 15 13.04 7.78 -0.55
N MET A 16 12.53 6.54 -0.53
CA MET A 16 12.14 5.85 0.70
C MET A 16 13.33 5.62 1.64
N GLU A 17 14.50 5.25 1.12
CA GLU A 17 15.72 5.07 1.92
C GLU A 17 16.16 6.37 2.61
N LYS A 18 16.09 7.50 1.90
CA LYS A 18 16.36 8.82 2.50
C LYS A 18 15.37 9.13 3.61
N ALA A 19 14.08 8.91 3.38
CA ALA A 19 13.04 9.14 4.38
C ALA A 19 13.23 8.27 5.62
N LYS A 20 13.57 6.98 5.44
CA LYS A 20 13.88 6.05 6.53
C LYS A 20 15.06 6.53 7.37
N LYS A 21 16.15 6.98 6.75
CA LYS A 21 17.31 7.53 7.48
C LYS A 21 16.95 8.76 8.32
N VAL A 22 16.14 9.66 7.77
CA VAL A 22 15.66 10.85 8.50
C VAL A 22 14.78 10.45 9.69
N TYR A 23 13.96 9.41 9.53
CA TYR A 23 13.17 8.85 10.63
C TYR A 23 14.07 8.22 11.70
N GLU A 24 15.05 7.38 11.33
CA GLU A 24 16.00 6.77 12.26
C GLU A 24 16.78 7.80 13.07
N MET A 25 17.17 8.92 12.45
CA MET A 25 17.80 10.05 13.15
C MET A 25 16.87 10.69 14.18
N ARG A 26 15.57 10.85 13.85
CA ARG A 26 14.57 11.41 14.77
C ARG A 26 14.31 10.52 15.98
N VAL A 27 14.20 9.20 15.76
CA VAL A 27 13.91 8.22 16.83
C VAL A 27 15.19 7.72 17.52
N LYS A 28 16.38 8.19 17.09
CA LYS A 28 17.71 7.78 17.59
C LYS A 28 17.91 6.25 17.66
N LYS A 29 17.30 5.52 16.72
CA LYS A 29 17.33 4.05 16.66
C LYS A 29 17.28 3.61 15.21
N ARG A 30 18.02 2.54 14.87
CA ARG A 30 17.81 1.82 13.59
C ARG A 30 16.49 1.08 13.63
N VAL A 31 15.74 1.14 12.52
CA VAL A 31 14.44 0.46 12.41
C VAL A 31 14.42 -0.45 11.20
N SER A 32 13.59 -1.49 11.24
CA SER A 32 13.33 -2.34 10.07
C SER A 32 12.49 -1.59 9.03
N TRP A 33 12.37 -2.16 7.82
CA TRP A 33 11.45 -1.62 6.82
C TRP A 33 10.00 -1.74 7.28
N ASP A 34 9.63 -2.85 7.91
CA ASP A 34 8.27 -3.06 8.42
C ASP A 34 7.92 -2.05 9.50
N GLU A 35 8.83 -1.81 10.45
CA GLU A 35 8.65 -0.80 11.50
C GLU A 35 8.49 0.61 10.92
N PHE A 36 9.30 0.95 9.91
CA PHE A 36 9.22 2.25 9.23
C PHE A 36 7.91 2.40 8.44
N LEU A 37 7.48 1.37 7.71
CA LEU A 37 6.23 1.42 6.94
C LEU A 37 5.01 1.47 7.87
N LEU A 38 5.02 0.70 8.96
CA LEU A 38 3.96 0.74 9.97
C LEU A 38 3.89 2.09 10.70
N SER A 39 5.03 2.74 10.95
CA SER A 39 5.03 4.07 11.56
C SER A 39 4.42 5.11 10.63
N LEU A 40 4.70 5.04 9.32
CA LEU A 40 4.04 5.89 8.32
C LEU A 40 2.53 5.67 8.31
N LEU A 41 2.07 4.41 8.29
CA LEU A 41 0.65 4.08 8.35
C LEU A 41 -0.02 4.56 9.64
N SER A 42 0.70 4.48 10.76
CA SER A 42 0.22 4.94 12.07
C SER A 42 0.18 6.46 12.17
N SER A 43 1.17 7.17 11.60
CA SER A 43 1.17 8.64 11.48
C SER A 43 0.10 9.14 10.50
N HIS A 44 -0.31 8.29 9.56
CA HIS A 44 -1.42 8.55 8.65
C HIS A 44 -2.77 8.08 9.20
N LYS A 45 -2.88 7.50 10.41
CA LYS A 45 -4.21 7.20 11.01
C LYS A 45 -5.05 8.46 11.23
N THR A 46 -4.43 9.64 11.32
CA THR A 46 -5.13 10.92 11.33
C THR A 46 -5.54 11.40 9.94
N VAL A 47 -4.87 10.94 8.86
CA VAL A 47 -5.16 11.34 7.46
C VAL A 47 -6.06 10.33 6.73
N ILE A 48 -6.02 9.04 7.12
CA ILE A 48 -6.91 7.99 6.58
C ILE A 48 -8.35 8.17 7.09
N LYS A 49 -8.58 9.01 8.12
CA LYS A 49 -9.95 9.44 8.47
C LYS A 49 -10.61 10.28 7.38
N ASP A 50 -9.82 10.98 6.55
CA ASP A 50 -10.32 11.87 5.49
C ASP A 50 -10.15 11.28 4.08
N ILE A 51 -9.67 10.04 3.97
CA ILE A 51 -9.94 9.27 2.75
C ILE A 51 -11.30 8.66 3.01
N ASP A 52 -12.35 9.22 2.39
CA ASP A 52 -13.63 8.55 2.27
C ASP A 52 -13.36 7.15 1.69
N ILE A 53 -13.22 6.16 2.57
CA ILE A 53 -13.26 4.76 2.17
C ILE A 53 -14.68 4.61 1.68
N LEU A 54 -14.86 4.71 0.36
CA LEU A 54 -16.14 4.52 -0.29
C LEU A 54 -16.62 3.12 0.04
N GLU A 55 -17.51 3.03 1.02
CA GLU A 55 -18.18 1.79 1.36
C GLU A 55 -19.09 1.44 0.20
N LEU A 56 -18.75 0.37 -0.51
CA LEU A 56 -19.57 -0.13 -1.59
C LEU A 56 -20.80 -0.80 -0.99
N ASN A 57 -21.97 -0.46 -1.52
CA ASN A 57 -23.13 -1.30 -1.27
C ASN A 57 -22.96 -2.66 -1.99
N GLU A 58 -23.80 -3.63 -1.64
CA GLU A 58 -23.67 -5.01 -2.12
C GLU A 58 -23.72 -5.10 -3.65
N SER A 59 -24.53 -4.27 -4.31
CA SER A 59 -24.64 -4.25 -5.77
C SER A 59 -23.38 -3.70 -6.45
N GLU A 60 -22.78 -2.66 -5.89
CA GLU A 60 -21.55 -2.06 -6.39
C GLU A 60 -20.36 -3.01 -6.19
N ALA A 61 -20.30 -3.68 -5.05
CA ALA A 61 -19.28 -4.69 -4.76
C ALA A 61 -19.37 -5.85 -5.75
N GLU A 62 -20.57 -6.34 -6.07
CA GLU A 62 -20.76 -7.43 -7.01
C GLU A 62 -20.47 -7.03 -8.46
N LEU A 63 -20.78 -5.79 -8.84
CA LEU A 63 -20.38 -5.22 -10.12
C LEU A 63 -18.85 -5.20 -10.26
N LEU A 64 -18.15 -4.71 -9.24
CA LEU A 64 -16.69 -4.65 -9.21
C LEU A 64 -16.04 -6.03 -9.31
N LYS A 65 -16.56 -7.02 -8.59
CA LYS A 65 -16.10 -8.42 -8.70
C LYS A 65 -16.24 -8.95 -10.12
N ASN A 66 -17.38 -8.69 -10.77
CA ASN A 66 -17.63 -9.15 -12.14
C ASN A 66 -16.71 -8.48 -13.16
N LEU A 67 -16.47 -7.18 -13.03
CA LEU A 67 -15.52 -6.46 -13.90
C LEU A 67 -14.09 -6.98 -13.74
N LEU A 68 -13.65 -7.22 -12.51
CA LEU A 68 -12.32 -7.78 -12.24
C LEU A 68 -12.16 -9.20 -12.79
N ARG A 69 -13.20 -10.04 -12.67
CA ARG A 69 -13.21 -11.40 -13.22
C ARG A 69 -13.04 -11.37 -14.74
N ARG A 70 -13.86 -10.57 -15.44
CA ARG A 70 -13.79 -10.40 -16.89
C ARG A 70 -12.44 -9.85 -17.36
N GLY A 71 -11.92 -8.83 -16.68
CA GLY A 71 -10.60 -8.28 -16.99
C GLY A 71 -9.47 -9.31 -16.88
N ARG A 72 -9.53 -10.19 -15.87
CA ARG A 72 -8.56 -11.29 -15.70
C ARG A 72 -8.68 -12.35 -16.78
N GLU A 73 -9.89 -12.66 -17.22
CA GLU A 73 -10.14 -13.59 -18.33
C GLU A 73 -9.53 -13.04 -19.63
N SER A 74 -9.76 -11.76 -19.95
CA SER A 74 -9.17 -11.10 -21.13
C SER A 74 -7.64 -11.00 -21.11
N TRP A 75 -7.01 -11.06 -19.94
CA TRP A 75 -5.54 -11.13 -19.83
C TRP A 75 -4.99 -12.54 -20.02
N ARG A 76 -5.78 -13.58 -19.76
CA ARG A 76 -5.37 -14.96 -20.02
C ARG A 76 -5.44 -15.31 -21.50
N GLU A 77 -6.38 -14.74 -22.25
CA GLU A 77 -6.51 -14.97 -23.70
C GLU A 77 -5.42 -14.30 -24.54
N ARG A 78 -4.62 -13.39 -23.96
CA ARG A 78 -3.49 -12.73 -24.63
C ARG A 78 -2.13 -13.41 -24.41
N VAL A 79 -2.11 -14.60 -23.80
CA VAL A 79 -0.89 -15.42 -23.60
C VAL A 79 -0.97 -16.65 -24.48
#